data_AF-A0AAE0CIS4-F1
#
_entry.id   AF-A0AAE0CIS4-F1
#
_cell.length_a   1.000
_cell.length_b   1.000
_cell.length_c   1.000
_cell.angle_alpha   90.00
_cell.angle_beta   90.00
_cell.angle_gamma   90.00
#
_symmetry.space_group_name_H-M   'P 1'
#
loop_
_entity.id
_entity.type
_entity.pdbx_description
1 polymer ?
#
loop_
_entity_poly.entity_id
_entity_poly.type
_entity_poly.pdbx_seq_one_letter_code
_entity_poly.pdbx_strand_id
1 'polypeptide(L)'
;MVSPSAKRFTNIRVFDDTNYGKYRKFVEAATHLDKVLAERKIHLVYGGDIIEKTNDEELVVSGMQERLTTMLHHADAFIALPGGFGTLEGIFTMAS
;
A
#
# COMPACT_ATOMS: atom_id res chain seq x y z
N MET A 1 -22.85 -15.76 -24.30
CA MET A 1 -21.95 -14.61 -24.05
C MET A 1 -21.53 -14.67 -22.59
N VAL A 2 -20.26 -14.94 -22.32
CA VAL A 2 -19.70 -14.84 -20.97
C VAL A 2 -19.34 -13.37 -20.75
N SER A 3 -19.97 -12.71 -19.77
CA SER A 3 -19.59 -11.36 -19.37
C SER A 3 -18.14 -11.40 -18.84
N PRO A 4 -17.26 -10.45 -19.19
CA PRO A 4 -15.91 -10.43 -18.62
C PRO A 4 -16.04 -10.38 -17.10
N SER A 5 -15.56 -11.43 -16.40
CA SER A 5 -15.46 -11.40 -14.95
C SER A 5 -14.51 -10.27 -14.60
N ALA A 6 -15.01 -9.21 -13.95
CA ALA A 6 -14.19 -8.07 -13.57
C ALA A 6 -12.95 -8.57 -12.79
N LYS A 7 -11.76 -8.06 -13.17
CA LYS A 7 -10.50 -8.42 -12.52
C LYS A 7 -10.62 -8.11 -11.02
N ARG A 8 -10.42 -9.11 -10.16
CA ARG A 8 -10.49 -8.92 -8.71
C ARG A 8 -9.16 -8.40 -8.20
N PHE A 9 -9.15 -7.21 -7.62
CA PHE A 9 -7.98 -6.67 -6.92
C PHE A 9 -7.70 -7.52 -5.69
N THR A 10 -6.47 -8.01 -5.58
CA THR A 10 -6.02 -8.85 -4.47
C THR A 10 -4.90 -8.19 -3.68
N ASN A 11 -4.05 -7.41 -4.34
CA ASN A 11 -2.91 -6.74 -3.72
C ASN A 11 -3.09 -5.23 -3.82
N ILE A 12 -3.44 -4.58 -2.72
CA ILE A 12 -3.53 -3.12 -2.66
C ILE A 12 -2.40 -2.58 -1.79
N ARG A 13 -1.61 -1.67 -2.35
CA ARG A 13 -0.57 -0.94 -1.64
C ARG A 13 -1.15 0.33 -1.03
N VAL A 14 -0.81 0.60 0.22
CA VAL A 14 -1.22 1.84 0.90
C VAL A 14 0.03 2.65 1.24
N PHE A 15 0.11 3.86 0.69
CA PHE A 15 1.11 4.87 1.04
C PHE A 15 0.59 5.76 2.15
N ASP A 16 1.44 5.96 3.13
CA ASP A 16 1.03 6.16 4.50
C ASP A 16 2.26 6.68 5.27
N ASP A 17 2.06 7.54 6.26
CA ASP A 17 3.16 8.12 7.04
C ASP A 17 3.08 7.66 8.50
N THR A 18 4.13 7.04 9.00
CA THR A 18 4.21 6.52 10.37
C THR A 18 4.00 7.60 11.46
N ASN A 19 4.04 8.89 11.09
CA ASN A 19 3.87 10.03 12.00
C ASN A 19 2.42 10.55 12.14
N TYR A 20 1.40 9.71 11.91
CA TYR A 20 -0.03 10.06 12.06
C TYR A 20 -0.46 10.61 13.43
N GLY A 21 0.36 10.43 14.48
CA GLY A 21 0.01 10.75 15.86
C GLY A 21 -0.43 12.19 16.12
N LYS A 22 -0.17 13.13 15.19
CA LYS A 22 -0.64 14.52 15.30
C LYS A 22 -2.14 14.70 15.06
N TYR A 23 -2.80 13.85 14.27
CA TYR A 23 -4.21 14.04 13.90
C TYR A 23 -5.01 12.74 13.99
N ARG A 24 -5.80 12.62 15.06
CA ARG A 24 -6.61 11.42 15.35
C ARG A 24 -7.51 10.97 14.20
N LYS A 25 -8.01 11.91 13.40
CA LYS A 25 -8.85 11.62 12.22
C LYS A 25 -8.14 10.81 11.15
N PHE A 26 -6.83 10.98 10.97
CA PHE A 26 -6.07 10.20 9.97
C PHE A 26 -5.81 8.78 10.47
N VAL A 27 -5.54 8.61 11.77
CA VAL A 27 -5.45 7.29 12.40
C VAL A 27 -6.76 6.53 12.27
N GLU A 28 -7.90 7.18 12.54
CA GLU A 28 -9.23 6.60 12.40
C GLU A 28 -9.51 6.18 10.94
N ALA A 29 -9.13 7.01 9.97
CA ALA A 29 -9.30 6.70 8.54
C ALA A 29 -8.42 5.51 8.09
N ALA A 30 -7.15 5.48 8.49
CA ALA A 30 -6.24 4.36 8.21
C ALA A 30 -6.79 3.06 8.81
N THR A 31 -7.13 3.09 10.11
CA THR A 31 -7.69 1.94 10.83
C THR A 31 -8.96 1.40 10.16
N HIS A 32 -9.83 2.30 9.70
CA HIS A 32 -11.05 1.90 9.00
C HIS A 32 -10.75 1.27 7.64
N LEU A 33 -9.81 1.84 6.88
CA LEU A 33 -9.35 1.27 5.62
C LEU A 33 -8.81 -0.15 5.83
N ASP A 34 -7.94 -0.34 6.82
CA ASP A 34 -7.32 -1.64 7.11
C ASP A 34 -8.37 -2.71 7.42
N LYS A 35 -9.38 -2.34 8.22
CA LYS A 35 -10.51 -3.21 8.52
C LYS A 35 -11.28 -3.61 7.25
N VAL A 36 -11.58 -2.65 6.38
CA VAL A 36 -12.31 -2.92 5.12
C VAL A 36 -11.50 -3.81 4.18
N LEU A 37 -10.18 -3.59 4.09
CA LEU A 37 -9.30 -4.41 3.26
C LEU A 37 -9.22 -5.85 3.80
N ALA A 38 -9.06 -6.00 5.12
CA ALA A 38 -9.04 -7.30 5.78
C ALA A 38 -10.36 -8.07 5.59
N GLU A 39 -11.51 -7.42 5.79
CA GLU A 39 -12.84 -8.02 5.57
C GLU A 39 -13.03 -8.52 4.14
N ARG A 40 -12.45 -7.81 3.16
CA ARG A 40 -12.53 -8.16 1.73
C ARG A 40 -11.45 -9.15 1.28
N LYS A 41 -10.57 -9.60 2.20
CA LYS A 41 -9.40 -10.43 1.89
C LYS A 41 -8.52 -9.79 0.82
N ILE A 42 -8.37 -8.47 0.91
CA ILE A 42 -7.46 -7.70 0.08
C ILE A 42 -6.18 -7.52 0.88
N HIS A 43 -5.06 -7.93 0.29
CA HIS A 43 -3.76 -7.84 0.92
C HIS A 43 -3.31 -6.40 0.97
N LEU A 44 -2.95 -5.99 2.18
CA LEU A 44 -2.44 -4.68 2.51
C LEU A 44 -0.94 -4.79 2.73
N VAL A 45 -0.17 -3.92 2.09
CA VAL A 45 1.27 -3.85 2.31
C VAL A 45 1.64 -2.41 2.57
N TYR A 46 2.23 -2.20 3.75
CA TYR A 46 2.73 -0.92 4.19
C TYR A 46 4.19 -0.74 3.78
N GLY A 47 4.54 0.50 3.46
CA GLY A 47 5.93 0.93 3.36
C GLY A 47 6.58 1.07 4.73
N GLY A 48 6.92 -0.06 5.37
CA GLY A 48 7.70 -0.12 6.61
C GLY A 48 9.21 0.00 6.37
N ASP A 49 10.05 -0.65 7.18
CA ASP A 49 11.53 -0.71 7.06
C ASP A 49 12.03 -1.33 5.72
N ILE A 50 13.28 -1.78 5.63
CA ILE A 50 13.85 -2.54 4.49
C ILE A 50 13.16 -3.91 4.21
N ILE A 51 12.06 -4.19 4.91
CA ILE A 51 11.28 -5.43 4.82
C ILE A 51 9.94 -5.11 4.18
N GLU A 52 9.75 -5.59 2.95
CA GLU A 52 8.46 -5.59 2.27
C GLU A 52 7.72 -6.87 2.64
N LYS A 53 6.46 -6.76 3.11
CA LYS A 53 5.63 -7.94 3.41
C LYS A 53 4.67 -8.21 2.27
N THR A 54 4.69 -9.38 1.67
CA THR A 54 3.75 -9.81 0.62
C THR A 54 3.33 -11.25 0.86
N ASN A 55 2.03 -11.57 0.88
CA ASN A 55 1.53 -12.95 0.98
C ASN A 55 2.29 -13.85 1.98
N ASP A 56 2.41 -13.42 3.24
CA ASP A 56 3.16 -14.10 4.31
C ASP A 56 4.68 -14.26 4.08
N GLU A 57 5.21 -13.67 3.01
CA GLU A 57 6.63 -13.61 2.66
C GLU A 57 7.22 -12.23 3.00
N GLU A 58 8.43 -12.25 3.55
CA GLU A 58 9.22 -11.06 3.83
C GLU A 58 10.31 -10.92 2.76
N LEU A 59 10.21 -9.86 1.95
CA LEU A 59 11.18 -9.50 0.93
C LEU A 59 12.13 -8.44 1.50
N VAL A 60 13.40 -8.81 1.66
CA VAL A 60 14.46 -7.86 2.05
C VAL A 60 14.96 -7.17 0.78
N VAL A 61 14.82 -5.85 0.74
CA VAL A 61 15.25 -5.00 -0.38
C VAL A 61 16.48 -4.19 0.00
N SER A 62 17.34 -3.90 -0.98
CA SER A 62 18.61 -3.21 -0.76
C SER A 62 18.47 -1.70 -0.57
N GLY A 63 17.31 -1.12 -0.91
CA GLY A 63 17.05 0.31 -0.75
C GLY A 63 15.64 0.75 -1.12
N MET A 64 15.36 2.03 -0.89
CA MET A 64 14.04 2.65 -1.09
C MET A 64 13.53 2.58 -2.54
N GLN A 65 14.41 2.78 -3.53
CA GLN A 65 14.03 2.73 -4.95
C GLN A 65 13.63 1.32 -5.41
N GLU A 66 14.40 0.32 -4.98
CA GLU A 66 14.07 -1.09 -5.22
C GLU A 66 12.74 -1.43 -4.55
N ARG A 67 12.54 -0.98 -3.31
CA ARG A 67 11.27 -1.13 -2.60
C ARG A 67 10.08 -0.58 -3.38
N LEU A 68 10.16 0.66 -3.84
CA LEU A 68 9.07 1.30 -4.60
C LEU A 68 8.79 0.57 -5.91
N THR A 69 9.84 0.07 -6.58
CA THR A 69 9.72 -0.69 -7.83
C THR A 69 9.07 -2.05 -7.60
N THR A 70 9.48 -2.77 -6.54
CA THR A 70 8.88 -4.05 -6.16
C THR A 70 7.42 -3.86 -5.77
N MET A 71 7.11 -2.83 -4.96
CA MET A 71 5.74 -2.45 -4.64
C MET A 71 4.91 -2.15 -5.89
N LEU A 72 5.50 -1.48 -6.88
CA LEU A 72 4.87 -1.17 -8.16
C LEU A 72 4.49 -2.42 -8.96
N HIS A 73 5.40 -3.38 -9.05
CA HIS A 73 5.24 -4.58 -9.86
C HIS A 73 4.24 -5.58 -9.26
N HIS A 74 4.10 -5.63 -7.93
CA HIS A 74 3.30 -6.62 -7.23
C HIS A 74 1.88 -6.15 -6.84
N ALA A 75 1.56 -4.87 -7.04
CA ALA A 75 0.27 -4.30 -6.68
C ALA A 75 -0.74 -4.29 -7.84
N ASP A 76 -2.00 -4.55 -7.52
CA ASP A 76 -3.12 -4.35 -8.44
C ASP A 76 -3.66 -2.90 -8.38
N ALA A 77 -3.52 -2.24 -7.23
CA ALA A 77 -3.92 -0.85 -7.02
C ALA A 77 -3.16 -0.19 -5.86
N PHE A 78 -3.23 1.14 -5.81
CA PHE A 78 -2.59 1.95 -4.78
C PHE A 78 -3.58 2.92 -4.14
N ILE A 79 -3.42 3.15 -2.85
CA ILE A 79 -4.16 4.14 -2.07
C ILE A 79 -3.13 5.02 -1.38
N ALA A 80 -3.28 6.34 -1.47
CA ALA A 80 -2.48 7.26 -0.69
C ALA A 80 -3.34 7.87 0.43
N LEU A 81 -2.94 7.64 1.68
CA LEU A 81 -3.46 8.31 2.86
C LEU A 81 -2.69 9.61 3.13
N PRO A 82 -3.23 10.55 3.92
CA PRO A 82 -2.50 11.77 4.28
C PRO A 82 -1.15 11.45 4.92
N GLY A 83 -0.06 11.96 4.35
CA GLY A 83 1.29 11.67 4.82
C GLY A 83 2.33 12.67 4.32
N GLY A 84 3.58 12.46 4.69
CA GLY A 84 4.71 13.31 4.34
C GLY A 84 5.36 12.98 2.99
N PHE A 85 6.66 13.29 2.88
CA PHE A 85 7.41 13.15 1.63
C PHE A 85 7.50 11.71 1.13
N GLY A 86 7.53 10.71 2.00
CA GLY A 86 7.55 9.30 1.57
C GLY A 86 6.27 8.90 0.81
N THR A 87 5.11 9.41 1.24
CA THR A 87 3.84 9.23 0.53
C THR A 87 3.86 9.93 -0.83
N LEU A 88 4.39 11.16 -0.89
CA LEU A 88 4.54 11.89 -2.16
C LEU A 88 5.48 11.18 -3.12
N GLU A 89 6.64 10.72 -2.64
CA GLU A 89 7.60 9.96 -3.45
C GLU A 89 6.95 8.73 -4.07
N GLY A 90 6.22 7.93 -3.28
CA GLY A 90 5.45 6.80 -3.79
C GLY A 90 4.45 7.20 -4.88
N ILE A 91 3.70 8.29 -4.69
CA ILE A 91 2.78 8.81 -5.71
C ILE A 91 3.52 9.19 -6.99
N PHE A 92 4.61 9.94 -6.89
CA PHE A 92 5.36 10.40 -8.05
C PHE A 92 6.01 9.25 -8.81
N THR A 93 6.54 8.23 -8.12
CA THR A 93 7.13 7.04 -8.78
C THR A 93 6.08 6.27 -9.59
N MET A 94 4.82 6.24 -9.17
CA MET A 94 3.75 5.61 -9.96
C MET A 94 3.30 6.44 -11.16
N ALA A 95 3.45 7.77 -11.08
CA ALA A 95 2.98 8.71 -12.09
C ALA A 95 4.02 8.99 -13.18
N SER A 96 5.27 8.57 -12.99
CA SER A 96 6.40 8.71 -13.92
C SER A 96 6.57 7.47 -14.80
#